data_AF-A0A959S175-F1
#
_entry.id   AF-A0A959S175-F1
#
_cell.length_a   1.000
_cell.length_b   1.000
_cell.length_c   1.000
_cell.angle_alpha   90.00
_cell.angle_beta   90.00
_cell.angle_gamma   90.00
#
_symmetry.space_group_name_H-M   'P 1'
#
loop_
_entity.id
_entity.type
_entity.pdbx_description
1 polymer ?
#
loop_
_entity_poly.entity_id
_entity_poly.type
_entity_poly.pdbx_seq_one_letter_code
_entity_poly.pdbx_strand_id
1 'polypeptide(L)' 'MHKEFVETVIEKIKQDENVLGLAIGGSWITNDIDEFSDIDFVLVTKNKIAPDKEKMIKFTEQFGNLLNA' A
#
# COMPACT_ATOMS: atom_id res chain seq x y z
N MET A 1 2.47 -14.89 -2.01
CA MET A 1 3.22 -13.61 -2.04
C MET A 1 2.32 -12.38 -2.19
N HIS A 2 1.78 -12.05 -3.38
CA HIS A 2 0.97 -10.82 -3.55
C HIS A 2 -0.23 -10.72 -2.61
N LYS A 3 -0.99 -11.82 -2.47
CA LYS A 3 -2.14 -11.86 -1.55
C LYS A 3 -1.75 -11.66 -0.09
N GLU A 4 -0.69 -12.32 0.37
CA GLU A 4 -0.19 -12.19 1.74
C GLU A 4 0.31 -10.77 2.01
N PHE A 5 0.92 -10.12 1.02
CA PHE A 5 1.32 -8.71 1.11
C PHE A 5 0.09 -7.79 1.22
N VAL A 6 -0.93 -7.99 0.38
CA VAL A 6 -2.19 -7.21 0.45
C VAL A 6 -2.87 -7.40 1.81
N GLU A 7 -2.93 -8.62 2.34
CA GLU A 7 -3.48 -8.91 3.67
C GLU A 7 -2.68 -8.21 4.77
N THR A 8 -1.35 -8.23 4.70
CA THR A 8 -0.46 -7.51 5.63
C THR A 8 -0.74 -6.00 5.62
N VAL A 9 -0.86 -5.40 4.43
CA VAL A 9 -1.20 -3.97 4.29
C VAL A 9 -2.56 -3.70 4.94
N ILE A 10 -3.59 -4.51 4.63
CA ILE A 10 -4.95 -4.38 5.18
C ILE A 10 -4.94 -4.43 6.71
N GLU A 11 -4.20 -5.36 7.31
CA GLU A 11 -4.11 -5.49 8.77
C GLU A 11 -3.46 -4.27 9.42
N LYS A 12 -2.39 -3.74 8.80
CA LYS A 12 -1.72 -2.52 9.28
C LYS A 12 -2.62 -1.30 9.21
N ILE A 13 -3.26 -1.06 8.06
CA ILE A 13 -4.08 0.14 7.89
C ILE A 13 -5.35 0.13 8.74
N LYS A 14 -5.92 -1.05 9.05
CA LYS A 14 -7.09 -1.16 9.92
C LYS A 14 -6.82 -0.64 11.34
N GLN A 15 -5.56 -0.64 11.74
CA GLN A 15 -5.10 -0.17 13.06
C GLN A 15 -4.65 1.30 13.02
N ASP A 16 -4.46 1.88 11.84
CA ASP A 16 -3.99 3.25 11.68
C ASP A 16 -5.17 4.23 11.59
N GLU A 17 -5.45 4.95 12.68
CA GLU A 17 -6.49 5.97 12.73
C GLU A 17 -6.29 7.12 11.74
N ASN A 18 -5.07 7.31 11.21
CA ASN A 18 -4.80 8.31 10.18
C ASN A 18 -5.29 7.86 8.79
N VAL A 19 -5.57 6.57 8.57
CA VAL A 19 -6.08 6.06 7.29
C VAL A 19 -7.60 6.17 7.25
N LEU A 20 -8.10 6.80 6.19
CA LEU A 20 -9.54 6.90 5.89
C LEU A 20 -10.02 5.81 4.94
N GLY A 21 -9.13 5.33 4.07
CA GLY A 21 -9.45 4.28 3.13
C GLY A 21 -8.26 3.84 2.30
N LEU A 22 -8.37 2.63 1.76
CA LEU A 22 -7.44 2.03 0.82
C LEU A 22 -8.24 1.51 -0.38
N ALA A 23 -7.80 1.87 -1.58
CA ALA A 23 -8.23 1.25 -2.82
C ALA A 23 -7.04 0.52 -3.46
N ILE A 24 -7.35 -0.56 -4.18
CA ILE A 24 -6.40 -1.34 -4.96
C ILE A 24 -6.76 -1.21 -6.44
N GLY A 25 -5.75 -1.13 -7.30
CA GLY A 25 -5.91 -0.97 -8.74
C GLY A 25 -5.00 -1.92 -9.51
N GLY A 26 -4.70 -1.57 -10.76
CA GLY A 26 -3.76 -2.30 -11.61
C GLY A 26 -4.27 -3.68 -12.02
N SER A 27 -3.32 -4.59 -12.29
CA SER A 27 -3.61 -5.98 -12.71
C SER A 27 -4.38 -6.78 -11.66
N TRP A 28 -4.39 -6.33 -10.40
CA TRP A 28 -5.15 -6.97 -9.33
C TRP A 28 -6.67 -6.97 -9.61
N ILE A 29 -7.23 -5.84 -10.04
CA ILE A 29 -8.70 -5.71 -10.18
C ILE A 29 -9.24 -6.38 -11.45
N THR A 30 -8.40 -6.62 -12.45
CA THR A 30 -8.76 -7.37 -13.66
C THR A 30 -8.46 -8.87 -13.53
N ASN A 31 -7.86 -9.29 -12.41
CA ASN A 31 -7.41 -10.67 -12.18
C ASN A 31 -6.35 -11.14 -13.20
N ASP A 32 -5.56 -10.20 -13.73
CA ASP A 32 -4.46 -10.44 -14.67
C ASP A 32 -3.09 -10.41 -13.97
N ILE A 33 -3.05 -10.66 -12.67
CA ILE A 33 -1.82 -10.62 -11.87
C ILE A 33 -0.99 -11.90 -12.04
N ASP A 34 0.32 -11.75 -12.20
CA ASP A 34 1.31 -12.83 -12.28
C ASP A 34 2.47 -12.62 -11.28
N GLU A 35 3.50 -13.45 -11.36
CA GLU A 35 4.67 -13.40 -10.45
C GLU A 35 5.57 -12.17 -10.65
N PHE A 36 5.42 -11.45 -11.76
CA PHE A 36 6.21 -10.26 -12.11
C PHE A 36 5.42 -8.96 -11.90
N SER A 37 4.15 -9.07 -11.52
CA SER A 37 3.24 -7.94 -11.41
C SER A 37 3.46 -7.14 -10.12
N ASP A 38 3.36 -5.82 -10.24
CA ASP A 38 3.30 -4.93 -9.09
C ASP A 38 1.90 -4.90 -8.46
N ILE A 39 1.79 -4.28 -7.27
CA ILE A 39 0.52 -3.96 -6.62
C ILE A 39 0.34 -2.46 -6.54
N ASP A 40 -0.72 -1.95 -7.17
CA ASP A 40 -1.07 -0.53 -7.13
C ASP A 40 -2.06 -0.24 -6.01
N PHE A 41 -1.67 0.63 -5.08
CA PHE A 41 -2.54 1.13 -4.02
C PHE A 41 -2.79 2.63 -4.13
N VAL A 42 -4.01 3.03 -3.79
CA VAL A 42 -4.37 4.43 -3.51
C VAL A 42 -4.82 4.54 -2.06
N LEU A 43 -4.09 5.32 -1.27
CA LEU A 43 -4.35 5.53 0.14
C LEU A 43 -4.91 6.93 0.40
N VAL A 44 -5.98 7.00 1.19
CA VAL A 44 -6.56 8.26 1.65
C VAL A 44 -6.30 8.40 3.14
N THR A 45 -5.69 9.52 3.55
CA THR A 45 -5.32 9.79 4.95
C THR A 45 -5.96 11.07 5.47
N LYS A 46 -6.20 11.13 6.78
CA LYS A 46 -6.68 12.33 7.49
C LYS A 46 -5.66 13.46 7.42
N ASN A 47 -4.40 13.14 7.70
CA ASN A 47 -3.29 14.09 7.65
C ASN A 47 -2.55 13.97 6.32
N LYS A 48 -2.09 15.12 5.80
CA LYS A 48 -1.35 15.20 4.53
C LYS A 48 0.04 14.58 4.66
N ILE A 49 0.29 13.53 3.87
CA ILE A 49 1.60 12.87 3.74
C ILE A 49 2.27 13.29 2.44
N ALA A 50 1.59 13.09 1.30
CA ALA A 50 2.08 13.53 0.00
C ALA A 50 1.99 15.07 -0.17
N PRO A 51 2.90 15.70 -0.94
CA PRO A 51 3.94 15.11 -1.77
C PRO A 51 5.31 14.96 -1.08
N ASP A 52 5.36 14.94 0.26
CA ASP A 52 6.62 14.82 0.99
C ASP A 52 7.17 13.38 0.91
N LYS A 53 8.22 13.18 0.10
CA LYS A 53 8.80 11.86 -0.19
C LYS A 53 9.26 11.13 1.07
N GLU A 54 9.88 11.83 2.03
CA GLU A 54 10.37 11.20 3.27
C GLU A 54 9.20 10.70 4.12
N LYS A 55 8.13 11.50 4.24
CA LYS A 55 6.92 11.07 4.93
C LYS A 55 6.25 9.89 4.22
N MET A 56 6.24 9.89 2.89
CA MET A 56 5.69 8.78 2.10
C MET A 56 6.49 7.49 2.35
N ILE A 57 7.82 7.53 2.27
CA ILE A 57 8.69 6.35 2.52
C ILE A 57 8.48 5.84 3.95
N LYS A 58 8.61 6.72 4.94
CA LYS A 58 8.42 6.36 6.36
C LYS A 58 7.05 5.76 6.62
N PHE A 59 6.02 6.25 5.93
CA PHE A 59 4.69 5.69 6.02
C PHE A 59 4.62 4.29 5.39
N THR A 60 5.25 4.05 4.24
CA THR A 60 5.21 2.74 3.55
C THR A 60 6.07 1.65 4.20
N GLU A 61 7.12 2.01 4.95
CA GLU A 61 8.01 1.07 5.66
C GLU A 61 7.26 0.17 6.66
N GLN A 62 6.09 0.60 7.15
CA GLN A 62 5.27 -0.20 8.06
C GLN A 62 4.62 -1.43 7.39
N PHE A 63 4.58 -1.46 6.05
CA PHE A 63 3.95 -2.52 5.26
C PHE A 63 4.91 -3.64 4.86
N GLY A 64 6.22 -3.43 5.01
CA GLY A 64 7.26 -4.39 4.63
C GLY A 64 8.52 -3.69 4.12
N ASN A 65 9.48 -4.49 3.70
CA ASN A 65 10.71 -3.97 3.13
C ASN A 65 10.45 -3.49 1.68
N LEU A 66 10.88 -2.27 1.38
CA LEU A 66 10.95 -1.78 0.00
C LEU A 66 11.94 -2.65 -0.79
N LEU A 67 11.46 -3.27 -1.87
CA LEU A 67 12.28 -4.17 -2.68
C LEU A 67 13.30 -3.40 -3.53
N ASN A 68 13.01 -2.15 -3.92
CA ASN A 68 13.91 -1.20 -4.57
C ASN A 68 13.48 0.24 -4.25
N ALA A 69 14.40 1.17 -4.02
CA ALA A 69 14.14 2.58 -3.63
C ALA A 69 14.93 3.59 -4.48
#